data_AF-A0A520HMV7-F1
#
_entry.id   AF-A0A520HMV7-F1
#
_cell.length_a   1.000
_cell.length_b   1.000
_cell.length_c   1.000
_cell.angle_alpha   90.00
_cell.angle_beta   90.00
_cell.angle_gamma   90.00
#
_symmetry.space_group_name_H-M   'P 1'
#
loop_
_entity.id
_entity.type
_entity.pdbx_description
1 polymer ?
#
loop_
_entity_poly.entity_id
_entity_poly.type
_entity_poly.pdbx_seq_one_letter_code
_entity_poly.pdbx_strand_id
1 'polypeptide(L)'
;MLYVVLLAMVAGFLALRLYSVLGKRTGHEQQPLPRPAEERIAPLSVPRTVDAAPEVREAASRNIDPRAEAGLRAIVAGEPGFDVARFLEGAQAAYRMTLEAYWKNDADALSFLAQDEVRDAFVAAIEERRETGHVLDNRLVSIERAMIADASLNGREAR
;
A
#
# COMPACT_ATOMS: atom_id res chain seq x y z
N MET A 1 18.81 0.03 46.46
CA MET A 1 20.08 -0.52 45.94
C MET A 1 19.95 -1.09 44.53
N LEU A 2 19.05 -2.06 44.27
CA LEU A 2 18.89 -2.67 42.93
C LEU A 2 18.58 -1.66 41.80
N TYR A 3 17.74 -0.66 42.05
CA TYR A 3 17.44 0.39 41.05
C TYR A 3 18.67 1.21 40.63
N VAL A 4 19.56 1.52 41.58
CA VAL A 4 20.80 2.27 41.30
C VAL A 4 21.75 1.42 40.46
N VAL A 5 21.83 0.12 40.75
CA VAL A 5 22.64 -0.84 39.97
C VAL A 5 22.09 -0.98 38.56
N LEU A 6 20.76 -1.09 38.40
CA LEU A 6 20.11 -1.18 37.10
C LEU A 6 20.36 0.06 36.23
N LEU A 7 20.18 1.26 36.82
CA LEU A 7 20.45 2.53 36.15
C LEU A 7 21.91 2.66 35.73
N ALA A 8 22.86 2.23 36.57
CA ALA A 8 24.28 2.23 36.25
C ALA A 8 24.62 1.30 35.07
N MET A 9 24.00 0.11 34.97
CA MET A 9 24.22 -0.79 33.84
C MET A 9 23.70 -0.22 32.53
N VAL A 10 22.49 0.36 32.54
CA VAL A 10 21.89 0.97 31.35
C VAL A 10 22.72 2.18 30.89
N ALA A 11 23.11 3.06 31.82
CA ALA A 11 23.94 4.22 31.52
C ALA A 11 25.31 3.80 30.94
N GLY A 12 25.95 2.78 31.50
CA GLY A 12 27.19 2.22 30.98
C GLY A 12 27.05 1.65 29.56
N PHE A 13 25.95 0.93 29.30
CA PHE A 13 25.66 0.39 27.97
C PHE A 13 25.47 1.50 26.91
N LEU A 14 24.73 2.56 27.24
CA LEU A 14 24.56 3.70 26.33
C LEU A 14 25.88 4.41 26.02
N ALA A 15 26.71 4.65 27.04
CA ALA A 15 28.02 5.28 26.86
C ALA A 15 28.93 4.45 25.92
N LEU A 16 28.95 3.12 26.10
CA LEU A 16 29.76 2.22 25.30
C LEU A 16 29.25 2.13 23.85
N ARG A 17 27.93 2.13 23.65
CA ARG A 17 27.29 2.13 22.32
C ARG A 17 27.61 3.41 21.54
N LEU A 18 27.52 4.57 22.20
CA LEU A 18 27.83 5.87 21.59
C LEU A 18 29.31 5.96 21.16
N TYR A 19 30.21 5.47 22.00
CA TYR A 19 31.64 5.39 21.68
C TYR A 19 31.91 4.50 20.45
N SER A 20 31.18 3.39 20.30
CA SER A 20 31.34 2.45 19.18
C SER A 20 30.88 3.02 17.83
N VAL A 21 29.89 3.93 17.84
CA VAL A 21 29.33 4.54 16.64
C VAL A 21 30.19 5.71 16.14
N LEU A 22 30.82 6.47 17.05
CA LEU A 22 31.63 7.64 16.67
C LEU A 22 32.94 7.25 15.96
N GLY A 23 33.44 6.02 16.17
CA GLY A 23 34.70 5.53 15.60
C GLY A 23 34.60 4.82 14.24
N LYS A 24 33.41 4.67 13.66
CA LYS A 24 33.26 3.99 12.36
C LYS A 24 32.94 5.02 11.27
N ARG A 25 34.00 5.39 10.54
CA ARG A 25 33.92 6.00 9.21
C ARG A 25 32.87 5.25 8.39
N THR A 26 31.73 5.86 8.14
CA THR A 26 30.80 5.44 7.08
C THR A 26 31.44 5.78 5.74
N GLY A 27 32.48 5.04 5.38
CA GLY A 27 33.03 5.03 4.03
C GLY A 27 32.16 4.13 3.17
N HIS A 28 31.04 4.67 2.68
CA HIS A 28 30.38 4.07 1.52
C HIS A 28 31.04 4.66 0.28
N GLU A 29 32.14 4.00 -0.11
CA GLU A 29 32.77 4.13 -1.41
C GLU A 29 31.72 3.86 -2.49
N GLN A 30 31.31 4.92 -3.20
CA GLN A 30 30.68 4.77 -4.49
C GLN A 30 31.77 4.33 -5.46
N GLN A 31 31.72 3.06 -5.90
CA GLN A 31 32.52 2.58 -7.00
C GLN A 31 31.82 3.02 -8.30
N PRO A 32 32.37 3.95 -9.10
CA PRO A 32 31.83 4.23 -10.43
C PRO A 32 32.40 3.18 -11.37
N LEU A 33 31.53 2.33 -11.94
CA LEU A 33 31.95 1.42 -13.00
C LEU A 33 32.16 2.18 -14.33
N PRO A 34 33.18 1.82 -15.13
CA PRO A 34 33.63 2.59 -16.28
C PRO A 34 32.79 2.32 -17.54
N ARG A 35 32.66 3.34 -18.40
CA ARG A 35 32.20 3.20 -19.79
C ARG A 35 33.20 2.36 -20.61
N PRO A 36 32.72 1.70 -21.66
CA PRO A 36 33.44 1.71 -22.93
C PRO A 36 32.63 2.44 -24.01
N ALA A 37 33.32 3.30 -24.75
CA ALA A 37 32.85 3.95 -25.96
C ALA A 37 33.11 3.06 -27.18
N GLU A 38 32.30 3.25 -28.23
CA GLU A 38 32.50 3.01 -29.69
C GLU A 38 31.22 2.40 -30.27
N GLU A 39 30.75 2.67 -31.49
CA GLU A 39 31.01 3.62 -32.56
C GLU A 39 29.98 3.24 -33.65
N ARG A 40 29.28 4.20 -34.26
CA ARG A 40 28.87 4.27 -35.69
C ARG A 40 27.62 5.14 -35.95
N ILE A 41 27.90 6.32 -36.48
CA ILE A 41 27.35 6.94 -37.72
C ILE A 41 25.90 6.58 -38.12
N ALA A 42 25.05 7.62 -38.22
CA ALA A 42 23.67 7.64 -38.72
C ALA A 42 23.55 7.30 -40.23
N PRO A 43 22.33 7.03 -40.77
CA PRO A 43 21.47 8.14 -41.18
C PRO A 43 19.93 7.92 -41.04
N LEU A 44 19.25 9.07 -41.03
CA LEU A 44 17.83 9.40 -41.26
C LEU A 44 16.88 8.30 -41.80
N SER A 45 15.70 8.16 -41.16
CA SER A 45 14.45 7.81 -41.86
C SER A 45 13.16 8.06 -41.05
N VAL A 46 12.34 8.97 -41.61
CA VAL A 46 10.86 9.15 -41.62
C VAL A 46 10.09 9.36 -40.29
N PRO A 47 9.17 10.35 -40.21
CA PRO A 47 8.41 10.63 -39.00
C PRO A 47 7.34 9.55 -38.82
N ARG A 48 7.51 8.72 -37.80
CA ARG A 48 6.44 7.80 -37.37
C ARG A 48 5.44 8.61 -36.57
N THR A 49 4.21 8.59 -37.06
CA THR A 49 2.99 9.12 -36.46
C THR A 49 2.97 8.90 -34.95
N VAL A 50 2.58 9.93 -34.21
CA VAL A 50 2.33 9.88 -32.77
C VAL A 50 1.19 8.88 -32.53
N ASP A 51 1.55 7.63 -32.24
CA ASP A 51 0.66 6.68 -31.56
C ASP A 51 0.75 6.99 -30.08
N ALA A 52 -0.10 7.91 -29.61
CA ALA A 52 -0.30 8.15 -28.20
C ALA A 52 -1.39 7.21 -27.68
N ALA A 53 -0.99 6.00 -27.24
CA ALA A 53 -1.67 5.17 -26.23
C ALA A 53 -0.89 3.86 -25.98
N PRO A 54 -0.89 3.24 -24.77
CA PRO A 54 -1.21 3.74 -23.43
C PRO A 54 -0.25 3.17 -22.34
N GLU A 55 0.60 3.97 -21.72
CA GLU A 55 1.41 3.51 -20.57
C GLU A 55 0.56 3.02 -19.38
N VAL A 56 -0.70 3.48 -19.29
CA VAL A 56 -1.63 3.15 -18.20
C VAL A 56 -2.06 1.67 -18.21
N ARG A 57 -2.10 1.00 -19.39
CA ARG A 57 -2.54 -0.41 -19.47
C ARG A 57 -1.54 -1.40 -18.88
N GLU A 58 -0.24 -1.12 -18.96
CA GLU A 58 0.79 -2.02 -18.41
C GLU A 58 0.89 -1.96 -16.88
N ALA A 59 0.68 -0.79 -16.28
CA ALA A 59 0.69 -0.64 -14.83
C ALA A 59 -0.47 -1.41 -14.16
N ALA A 60 -1.65 -1.42 -14.80
CA ALA A 60 -2.79 -2.18 -14.33
C ALA A 60 -2.53 -3.69 -14.35
N SER A 61 -1.82 -4.22 -15.37
CA SER A 61 -1.61 -5.67 -15.48
C SER A 61 -0.74 -6.25 -14.35
N ARG A 62 0.14 -5.44 -13.73
CA ARG A 62 0.97 -5.88 -12.59
C ARG A 62 0.18 -6.01 -11.28
N ASN A 63 -0.94 -5.30 -11.17
CA ASN A 63 -1.78 -5.30 -9.97
C ASN A 63 -2.97 -6.26 -10.09
N ILE A 64 -2.99 -7.11 -11.11
CA ILE A 64 -4.05 -8.10 -11.35
C ILE A 64 -3.38 -9.47 -11.30
N ASP A 65 -3.91 -10.34 -10.45
CA ASP A 65 -3.52 -11.75 -10.47
C ASP A 65 -4.10 -12.42 -11.73
N PRO A 66 -3.33 -13.31 -12.40
CA PRO A 66 -3.84 -14.05 -13.56
C PRO A 66 -5.19 -14.75 -13.33
N ARG A 67 -5.48 -15.18 -12.09
CA ARG A 67 -6.78 -15.77 -11.73
C ARG A 67 -7.95 -14.80 -11.92
N ALA A 68 -7.73 -13.52 -11.64
CA ALA A 68 -8.76 -12.49 -11.72
C ALA A 68 -9.05 -12.01 -13.14
N GLU A 69 -8.15 -12.25 -14.10
CA GLU A 69 -8.26 -11.69 -15.46
C GLU A 69 -9.58 -12.06 -16.17
N ALA A 70 -10.02 -13.32 -16.03
CA ALA A 70 -11.22 -13.80 -16.69
C ALA A 70 -12.48 -13.10 -16.16
N GLY A 71 -12.63 -13.01 -14.84
CA GLY A 71 -13.77 -12.34 -14.22
C GLY A 71 -13.73 -10.83 -14.41
N LEU A 72 -12.55 -10.21 -14.34
CA LEU A 72 -12.40 -8.78 -14.60
C LEU A 72 -12.81 -8.43 -16.03
N ARG A 73 -12.48 -9.26 -17.01
CA ARG A 73 -12.95 -9.10 -18.40
C ARG A 73 -14.48 -9.19 -18.49
N ALA A 74 -15.10 -10.09 -17.72
CA ALA A 74 -16.56 -10.19 -17.67
C ALA A 74 -17.19 -8.94 -17.05
N ILE A 75 -16.60 -8.38 -15.99
CA ILE A 75 -17.06 -7.14 -15.35
C ILE A 75 -16.97 -5.97 -16.34
N VAL A 76 -15.82 -5.77 -16.99
CA VAL A 76 -15.63 -4.70 -17.98
C VAL A 76 -16.59 -4.84 -19.17
N ALA A 77 -16.91 -6.07 -19.59
CA ALA A 77 -17.91 -6.31 -20.63
C ALA A 77 -19.34 -5.98 -20.18
N GLY A 78 -19.66 -6.19 -18.90
CA GLY A 78 -20.95 -5.84 -18.30
C GLY A 78 -21.11 -4.35 -17.99
N GLU A 79 -20.02 -3.65 -17.69
CA GLU A 79 -19.98 -2.23 -17.36
C GLU A 79 -18.88 -1.51 -18.18
N PRO A 80 -19.23 -0.91 -19.34
CA PRO A 80 -18.26 -0.22 -20.21
C PRO A 80 -17.56 0.99 -19.57
N GLY A 81 -18.10 1.51 -18.46
CA GLY A 81 -17.52 2.62 -17.69
C GLY A 81 -16.52 2.17 -16.61
N PHE A 82 -16.35 0.86 -16.41
CA PHE A 82 -15.48 0.33 -15.37
C PHE A 82 -14.00 0.56 -15.71
N ASP A 83 -13.31 1.32 -14.86
CA ASP A 83 -11.87 1.56 -14.94
C ASP A 83 -11.17 0.86 -13.77
N VAL A 84 -10.32 -0.12 -14.11
CA VAL A 84 -9.62 -0.96 -13.15
C VAL A 84 -8.63 -0.18 -12.29
N ALA A 85 -7.91 0.78 -12.88
CA ALA A 85 -6.92 1.57 -12.14
C ALA A 85 -7.64 2.49 -11.14
N ARG A 86 -8.71 3.15 -11.58
CA ARG A 86 -9.56 3.98 -10.72
C ARG A 86 -10.24 3.16 -9.63
N PHE A 87 -10.67 1.93 -9.93
CA PHE A 87 -11.24 1.02 -8.94
C PHE A 87 -10.22 0.71 -7.84
N LEU A 88 -8.97 0.38 -8.20
CA LEU A 88 -7.90 0.13 -7.23
C LEU A 88 -7.58 1.35 -6.36
N GLU A 89 -7.58 2.55 -6.93
CA GLU A 89 -7.43 3.80 -6.17
C GLU A 89 -8.58 4.01 -5.20
N GLY A 90 -9.82 3.80 -5.66
CA GLY A 90 -11.02 3.88 -4.83
C GLY A 90 -11.01 2.86 -3.68
N ALA A 91 -10.58 1.62 -3.96
CA ALA A 91 -10.46 0.57 -2.95
C ALA A 91 -9.43 0.93 -1.86
N GLN A 92 -8.29 1.52 -2.25
CA GLN A 92 -7.30 2.02 -1.29
C GLN A 92 -7.84 3.16 -0.43
N ALA A 93 -8.61 4.07 -1.02
CA ALA A 93 -9.26 5.17 -0.30
C ALA A 93 -10.31 4.64 0.69
N ALA A 94 -11.18 3.72 0.24
CA ALA A 94 -12.17 3.07 1.09
C ALA A 94 -11.52 2.34 2.27
N TYR A 95 -10.44 1.58 2.04
CA TYR A 95 -9.67 0.92 3.09
C TYR A 95 -9.18 1.90 4.17
N ARG A 96 -8.62 3.05 3.74
CA ARG A 96 -8.20 4.12 4.65
C ARG A 96 -9.37 4.66 5.47
N MET A 97 -10.48 5.00 4.81
CA MET A 97 -11.67 5.56 5.45
C MET A 97 -12.23 4.59 6.49
N THR A 98 -12.31 3.29 6.16
CA THR A 98 -12.81 2.25 7.08
C THR A 98 -11.94 2.13 8.33
N LEU A 99 -10.61 2.12 8.18
CA LEU A 99 -9.71 2.07 9.33
C LEU A 99 -9.83 3.32 10.21
N GLU A 100 -9.87 4.51 9.60
CA GLU A 100 -10.01 5.76 10.33
C GLU A 100 -11.34 5.84 11.08
N ALA A 101 -12.44 5.41 10.46
CA ALA A 101 -13.75 5.32 11.11
C ALA A 101 -13.71 4.36 12.31
N TYR A 102 -13.11 3.19 12.13
CA TYR A 102 -12.98 2.19 13.20
C TYR A 102 -12.12 2.66 14.39
N TRP A 103 -11.04 3.39 14.14
CA TRP A 103 -10.21 3.95 15.22
C TRP A 103 -10.90 5.09 15.97
N LYS A 104 -11.71 5.88 15.27
CA LYS A 104 -12.48 6.99 15.83
C LYS A 104 -13.82 6.58 16.44
N ASN A 105 -14.19 5.30 16.38
CA ASN A 105 -15.48 4.78 16.80
C ASN A 105 -16.68 5.38 16.02
N ASP A 106 -16.50 5.67 14.73
CA ASP A 106 -17.51 6.25 13.86
C ASP A 106 -18.31 5.16 13.14
N ALA A 107 -19.35 4.65 13.81
CA ALA A 107 -20.22 3.59 13.28
C ALA A 107 -21.05 4.05 12.07
N ASP A 108 -21.41 5.34 12.02
CA ASP A 108 -22.21 5.90 10.94
C ASP A 108 -21.40 5.89 9.64
N ALA A 109 -20.13 6.29 9.67
CA ALA A 109 -19.25 6.21 8.50
C ALA A 109 -19.11 4.77 7.97
N LEU A 110 -19.04 3.78 8.86
CA LEU A 110 -18.92 2.36 8.48
C LEU A 110 -20.14 1.85 7.73
N SER A 111 -21.34 2.41 7.97
CA SER A 111 -22.56 2.01 7.26
C SER A 111 -22.56 2.31 5.76
N PHE A 112 -21.78 3.31 5.34
CA PHE A 112 -21.61 3.66 3.92
C PHE A 112 -20.44 2.92 3.26
N LEU A 113 -19.54 2.34 4.05
CA LEU A 113 -18.28 1.75 3.59
C LEU A 113 -18.28 0.22 3.60
N ALA A 114 -19.18 -0.40 4.36
CA ALA A 114 -19.25 -1.85 4.53
C ALA A 114 -20.69 -2.36 4.42
N GLN A 115 -20.82 -3.60 3.95
CA GLN A 115 -22.10 -4.32 4.01
C GLN A 115 -22.50 -4.58 5.46
N ASP A 116 -23.80 -4.80 5.70
CA ASP A 116 -24.39 -4.95 7.03
C ASP A 116 -23.63 -5.93 7.92
N GLU A 117 -23.36 -7.14 7.41
CA GLU A 117 -22.68 -8.20 8.17
C GLU A 117 -21.27 -7.79 8.63
N VAL A 118 -20.52 -7.09 7.76
CA VAL A 118 -19.16 -6.63 8.05
C VAL A 118 -19.18 -5.41 8.97
N ARG A 119 -20.12 -4.49 8.76
CA ARG A 119 -20.34 -3.33 9.64
C ARG A 119 -20.65 -3.79 11.05
N ASP A 120 -21.55 -4.75 11.22
CA ASP A 120 -21.99 -5.22 12.53
C ASP A 120 -20.82 -5.83 13.33
N ALA A 121 -19.91 -6.53 12.65
CA ALA A 121 -18.67 -7.02 13.26
C ALA A 121 -17.77 -5.87 13.75
N PHE A 122 -17.62 -4.79 12.97
CA PHE A 122 -16.86 -3.61 13.41
C PHE A 122 -17.53 -2.90 14.60
N VAL A 123 -18.86 -2.74 14.57
CA VAL A 123 -19.63 -2.10 15.65
C VAL A 123 -19.49 -2.90 16.94
N ALA A 124 -19.61 -4.23 16.89
CA ALA A 124 -19.41 -5.08 18.05
C ALA A 124 -18.01 -4.89 18.67
N ALA A 125 -16.96 -4.86 17.85
CA ALA A 125 -15.58 -4.65 18.31
C ALA A 125 -15.34 -3.23 18.86
N ILE A 126 -16.05 -2.22 18.35
CA ILE A 126 -16.01 -0.85 18.89
C ILE A 126 -16.66 -0.82 20.28
N GLU A 127 -17.84 -1.43 20.44
CA GLU A 127 -18.56 -1.44 21.72
C GLU A 127 -17.78 -2.18 22.82
N GLU A 128 -17.22 -3.36 22.53
CA GLU A 128 -16.36 -4.09 23.47
C GLU A 128 -15.17 -3.23 23.93
N ARG A 129 -14.55 -2.49 22.99
CA ARG A 129 -13.45 -1.59 23.31
C ARG A 129 -13.90 -0.41 24.18
N ARG A 130 -15.08 0.13 23.90
CA ARG A 130 -15.67 1.23 24.65
C ARG A 130 -16.00 0.82 26.09
N GLU A 131 -16.54 -0.38 26.28
CA GLU A 131 -16.81 -0.95 27.60
C GLU A 131 -15.54 -1.17 28.42
N THR A 132 -14.44 -1.57 27.77
CA THR A 132 -13.13 -1.73 28.40
C THR A 132 -12.37 -0.40 28.58
N GLY A 133 -12.89 0.71 28.06
CA GLY A 133 -12.29 2.04 28.18
C GLY A 133 -11.01 2.24 27.35
N HIS A 134 -10.75 1.38 26.37
CA HIS A 134 -9.57 1.48 25.51
C HIS A 134 -9.78 2.49 24.37
N VAL A 135 -8.73 3.20 23.99
CA VAL A 135 -8.73 4.18 22.88
C VAL A 135 -7.68 3.79 21.86
N LEU A 136 -8.01 3.91 20.57
CA LEU A 136 -7.05 3.72 19.48
C LEU A 136 -6.63 5.08 18.92
N ASP A 137 -5.36 5.44 19.13
CA ASP A 137 -4.72 6.59 18.48
C ASP A 137 -3.78 6.07 17.38
N ASN A 138 -4.39 5.68 16.27
CA ASN A 138 -3.71 5.07 15.14
C ASN A 138 -3.81 5.95 13.90
N ARG A 139 -2.82 5.81 13.00
CA ARG A 139 -2.82 6.47 11.70
C ARG A 139 -2.27 5.54 10.63
N LEU A 140 -2.94 5.51 9.48
CA LEU A 140 -2.47 4.78 8.31
C LEU A 140 -1.33 5.56 7.64
N VAL A 141 -0.11 4.99 7.67
CA VAL A 141 1.09 5.61 7.10
C VAL A 141 1.11 5.46 5.57
N SER A 142 1.03 4.23 5.07
CA SER A 142 1.05 3.91 3.64
C SER A 142 0.32 2.60 3.37
N ILE A 143 -0.04 2.39 2.11
CA ILE A 143 -0.50 1.10 1.60
C ILE A 143 0.62 0.59 0.70
N GLU A 144 1.24 -0.52 1.08
CA GLU A 144 2.42 -1.05 0.36
C GLU A 144 2.05 -1.69 -0.97
N ARG A 145 0.89 -2.34 -1.04
CA ARG A 145 0.42 -3.05 -2.22
C ARG A 145 -1.11 -3.12 -2.24
N ALA A 146 -1.69 -2.88 -3.40
CA ALA A 146 -3.09 -3.16 -3.70
C ALA A 146 -3.14 -3.98 -5.00
N MET A 147 -3.85 -5.11 -4.97
CA MET A 147 -3.98 -5.98 -6.12
C MET A 147 -5.36 -6.62 -6.17
N ILE A 148 -5.85 -6.89 -7.38
CA ILE A 148 -7.03 -7.70 -7.62
C ILE A 148 -6.58 -9.16 -7.62
N ALA A 149 -6.84 -9.87 -6.52
CA ALA A 149 -6.44 -11.26 -6.35
C ALA A 149 -7.42 -12.25 -7.02
N ASP A 150 -8.70 -11.88 -7.06
CA ASP A 150 -9.75 -12.65 -7.72
C ASP A 150 -10.83 -11.69 -8.21
N ALA A 151 -11.62 -12.14 -9.18
CA ALA A 151 -12.79 -11.41 -9.65
C ALA A 151 -13.78 -12.39 -10.28
N SER A 152 -15.05 -12.18 -10.02
CA SER A 152 -16.15 -12.95 -10.54
C SER A 152 -17.36 -12.05 -10.81
N LEU A 153 -18.19 -12.45 -11.77
CA LEU A 153 -19.44 -11.77 -12.08
C LEU A 153 -20.59 -12.77 -11.93
N ASN A 154 -21.49 -12.51 -10.99
CA ASN A 154 -22.66 -13.32 -10.74
C ASN A 154 -23.93 -12.55 -11.14
N GLY A 155 -24.43 -12.80 -12.35
CA GLY A 155 -25.51 -12.01 -12.94
C GLY A 155 -25.06 -10.57 -13.21
N ARG A 156 -25.54 -9.62 -12.40
CA ARG A 156 -25.13 -8.19 -12.45
C ARG A 156 -24.27 -7.77 -11.26
N GLU A 157 -23.98 -8.70 -10.35
CA GLU A 157 -23.21 -8.42 -9.14
C GLU A 157 -21.77 -8.88 -9.34
N ALA A 158 -20.82 -7.95 -9.22
CA ALA A 158 -19.39 -8.25 -9.24
C ALA A 158 -18.91 -8.60 -7.83
N ARG A 159 -18.03 -9.61 -7.70
CA ARG A 159 -17.43 -10.06 -6.44
C ARG A 159 -15.96 -10.36 -6.60
#